data_AF-A0A969MRY5-F1
#
_entry.id   AF-A0A969MRY5-F1
#
_cell.length_a   1.000
_cell.length_b   1.000
_cell.length_c   1.000
_cell.angle_alpha   90.00
_cell.angle_beta   90.00
_cell.angle_gamma   90.00
#
_symmetry.space_group_name_H-M   'P 1'
#
loop_
_entity.id
_entity.type
_entity.pdbx_description
1 polymer ?
#
loop_
_entity_poly.entity_id
_entity_poly.type
_entity_poly.pdbx_seq_one_letter_code
_entity_poly.pdbx_strand_id
1 'polypeptide(L)'
;MTTRITGEEAWMLIVSSILEKLSWIDSVVSYVWVFLSLLMLSSLSLLYGKSGMSRESLLVISLLIATWAYPLYTLGFKLVPGLVGNLFYAVLLLYIIIQVYRKLPPAAWLLIPIGVWITIATVYVIAQIIDKYTQSG
;
A
#
# COMPACT_ATOMS: atom_id res chain seq x y z
N MET A 1 -37.21 13.82 -19.99
CA MET A 1 -37.29 12.42 -19.51
C MET A 1 -36.05 12.18 -18.67
N THR A 2 -36.14 12.40 -17.35
CA THR A 2 -35.01 12.25 -16.42
C THR A 2 -34.99 10.80 -15.94
N THR A 3 -34.05 10.01 -16.44
CA THR A 3 -33.80 8.65 -15.95
C THR A 3 -33.39 8.73 -14.49
N ARG A 4 -34.20 8.16 -13.61
CA ARG A 4 -33.95 8.12 -12.17
C ARG A 4 -32.94 7.00 -11.94
N ILE A 5 -31.67 7.36 -11.82
CA ILE A 5 -30.60 6.43 -11.46
C ILE A 5 -30.96 5.81 -10.10
N THR A 6 -31.06 4.49 -10.05
CA THR A 6 -31.27 3.78 -8.78
C THR A 6 -30.01 3.84 -7.91
N GLY A 7 -30.14 3.60 -6.61
CA GLY A 7 -28.97 3.62 -5.71
C GLY A 7 -27.87 2.67 -6.15
N GLU A 8 -28.22 1.50 -6.67
CA GLU A 8 -27.27 0.48 -7.16
C GLU A 8 -26.55 0.91 -8.44
N GLU A 9 -27.27 1.48 -9.42
CA GLU A 9 -26.67 2.02 -10.64
C GLU A 9 -25.67 3.15 -10.35
N ALA A 10 -26.00 4.02 -9.38
CA ALA A 10 -25.09 5.08 -8.96
C ALA A 10 -23.78 4.52 -8.36
N TRP A 11 -23.87 3.47 -7.54
CA TRP A 11 -22.69 2.82 -6.96
C TRP A 11 -21.81 2.16 -8.02
N MET A 12 -22.39 1.51 -9.02
CA MET A 12 -21.66 0.89 -10.12
C MET A 12 -20.91 1.91 -10.99
N LEU A 13 -21.52 3.07 -11.24
CA LEU A 13 -20.87 4.17 -11.95
C LEU A 13 -19.68 4.75 -11.15
N ILE A 14 -19.80 4.83 -9.82
CA ILE A 14 -18.70 5.29 -8.97
C ILE A 14 -17.52 4.30 -8.99
N VAL A 15 -17.80 3.01 -8.80
CA VAL A 15 -16.77 1.96 -8.77
C VAL A 15 -16.03 1.87 -10.11
N SER A 16 -16.78 1.85 -11.23
CA SER A 16 -16.16 1.82 -12.56
C SER A 16 -15.30 3.06 -12.83
N SER A 17 -15.76 4.25 -12.44
CA SER A 17 -14.96 5.48 -12.56
C SER A 17 -13.68 5.45 -11.71
N ILE A 18 -13.73 4.88 -10.50
CA ILE A 18 -12.54 4.71 -9.65
C ILE A 18 -11.55 3.76 -10.32
N LEU A 19 -12.02 2.59 -10.80
CA LEU A 19 -11.17 1.60 -11.46
C LEU A 19 -10.54 2.15 -12.73
N GLU A 20 -11.29 2.86 -13.56
CA GLU A 20 -10.77 3.51 -14.76
C GLU A 20 -9.63 4.48 -14.42
N LYS A 21 -9.85 5.36 -13.43
CA LYS A 21 -8.86 6.35 -12.97
C LYS A 21 -7.64 5.74 -12.29
N LEU A 22 -7.75 4.53 -11.76
CA LEU A 22 -6.68 3.84 -11.05
C LEU A 22 -6.04 2.69 -11.84
N SER A 23 -6.53 2.41 -13.05
CA SER A 23 -6.02 1.34 -13.93
C SER A 23 -4.52 1.43 -14.23
N TRP A 24 -3.94 2.63 -14.17
CA TRP A 24 -2.50 2.85 -14.32
C TRP A 24 -1.66 2.15 -13.25
N ILE A 25 -2.24 1.82 -12.08
CA ILE A 25 -1.55 1.11 -10.98
C ILE A 25 -0.96 -0.21 -11.49
N ASP A 26 -1.71 -0.95 -12.32
CA ASP A 26 -1.27 -2.24 -12.84
C ASP A 26 0.00 -2.12 -13.70
N SER A 27 0.18 -0.97 -14.37
CA SER A 27 1.35 -0.70 -15.21
C SER A 27 2.56 -0.22 -14.43
N VAL A 28 2.36 0.42 -13.27
CA VAL A 28 3.46 1.07 -12.55
C VAL A 28 3.84 0.43 -11.22
N VAL A 29 3.02 -0.52 -10.73
CA VAL A 29 3.18 -1.14 -9.41
C VAL A 29 4.61 -1.60 -9.13
N SER A 30 5.26 -2.27 -10.09
CA SER A 30 6.64 -2.76 -9.95
C SER A 30 7.64 -1.61 -9.78
N TYR A 31 7.51 -0.53 -10.55
CA TYR A 31 8.39 0.63 -10.45
C TYR A 31 8.22 1.38 -9.13
N VAL A 32 6.97 1.49 -8.65
CA VAL A 32 6.68 2.10 -7.35
C VAL A 32 7.32 1.30 -6.22
N TRP A 33 7.21 -0.02 -6.22
CA TRP A 33 7.85 -0.86 -5.19
C TRP A 33 9.38 -0.74 -5.18
N VAL A 34 10.02 -0.62 -6.35
CA VAL A 34 11.46 -0.34 -6.45
C VAL A 34 11.79 1.01 -5.82
N PHE A 35 11.05 2.07 -6.17
CA PHE A 35 11.24 3.40 -5.60
C PHE A 35 11.05 3.42 -4.08
N LEU A 36 9.98 2.81 -3.56
CA LEU A 36 9.74 2.71 -2.12
C LEU A 36 10.82 1.90 -1.39
N SER A 37 11.37 0.87 -2.04
CA SER A 37 12.52 0.12 -1.52
C SER A 37 13.75 1.00 -1.37
N LEU A 38 14.03 1.88 -2.34
CA LEU A 38 15.13 2.85 -2.24
C LEU A 38 14.92 3.84 -1.10
N LEU A 39 13.69 4.27 -0.84
CA LEU A 39 13.37 5.13 0.31
C LEU A 39 13.60 4.41 1.65
N MET A 40 13.18 3.14 1.76
CA MET A 40 13.44 2.32 2.94
C MET A 40 14.94 2.10 3.17
N LEU A 41 15.71 1.81 2.10
CA LEU A 41 17.17 1.70 2.19
C LEU A 41 17.84 3.02 2.59
N SER A 42 17.33 4.14 2.10
CA SER A 42 17.79 5.48 2.50
C SER A 42 17.48 5.74 3.97
N SER A 43 16.29 5.39 4.45
CA SER A 43 15.94 5.43 5.88
C SER A 43 16.87 4.55 6.72
N LEU A 44 17.21 3.35 6.24
CA LEU A 44 18.17 2.46 6.90
C LEU A 44 19.56 3.09 6.98
N SER A 45 20.05 3.69 5.91
CA SER A 45 21.37 4.35 5.90
C SER A 45 21.47 5.46 6.95
N LEU A 46 20.40 6.23 7.14
CA LEU A 46 20.32 7.27 8.17
C LEU A 46 20.28 6.69 9.58
N LEU A 47 19.56 5.57 9.77
CA LEU A 47 19.41 4.92 11.08
C LEU A 47 20.65 4.12 11.52
N TYR A 48 21.44 3.62 10.57
CA TYR A 48 22.62 2.79 10.86
C TYR A 48 23.77 3.60 11.48
N GLY A 49 23.90 4.89 11.12
CA GLY A 49 24.80 5.85 11.76
C GLY A 49 26.22 5.34 12.05
N LYS A 50 26.83 5.83 13.14
CA LYS A 50 28.15 5.37 13.63
C LYS A 50 28.09 4.25 14.68
N SER A 51 26.93 4.02 15.27
CA SER A 51 26.71 3.08 16.39
C SER A 51 26.17 1.71 15.95
N GLY A 52 25.95 1.52 14.64
CA GLY A 52 25.55 0.24 14.06
C GLY A 52 24.04 -0.01 14.10
N MET A 53 23.66 -1.28 13.99
CA MET A 53 22.27 -1.69 13.78
C MET A 53 21.39 -1.43 15.01
N SER A 54 20.38 -0.58 14.85
CA SER A 54 19.42 -0.28 15.91
C SER A 54 18.12 -1.05 15.81
N ARG A 55 17.31 -1.03 16.87
CA ARG A 55 15.95 -1.59 16.87
C ARG A 55 15.10 -1.04 15.72
N GLU A 56 15.17 0.26 15.47
CA GLU A 56 14.43 0.93 14.39
C GLU A 56 14.93 0.51 13.02
N SER A 57 16.23 0.23 12.88
CA SER A 57 16.81 -0.33 11.66
C SER A 57 16.22 -1.72 11.38
N LEU A 58 16.14 -2.57 12.40
CA LEU A 58 15.52 -3.90 12.28
C LEU A 58 14.03 -3.83 11.91
N LEU A 59 13.31 -2.83 12.41
CA LEU A 59 11.93 -2.57 12.03
C LEU A 59 11.81 -2.22 10.54
N VAL A 60 12.64 -1.30 10.04
CA VAL A 60 12.63 -0.94 8.62
C VAL A 60 13.07 -2.11 7.73
N ILE A 61 14.02 -2.94 8.17
CA ILE A 61 14.36 -4.21 7.48
C ILE A 61 13.14 -5.13 7.43
N SER A 62 12.40 -5.27 8.53
CA SER A 62 11.20 -6.10 8.58
C SER A 62 10.12 -5.60 7.61
N LEU A 63 9.98 -4.28 7.47
CA LEU A 63 9.08 -3.66 6.48
C LEU A 63 9.52 -3.94 5.03
N LEU A 64 10.83 -3.89 4.77
CA LEU A 64 11.41 -4.26 3.47
C LEU A 64 11.12 -5.73 3.14
N ILE A 65 11.29 -6.64 4.10
CA ILE A 65 10.96 -8.06 3.92
C ILE A 65 9.47 -8.24 3.66
N ALA A 66 8.60 -7.59 4.43
CA ALA A 66 7.15 -7.66 4.26
C ALA A 66 6.71 -7.17 2.87
N THR A 67 7.39 -6.15 2.34
CA THR A 67 7.17 -5.60 0.99
C THR A 67 7.42 -6.65 -0.08
N TRP A 68 8.56 -7.33 -0.01
CA TRP A 68 8.94 -8.35 -0.99
C TRP A 68 8.25 -9.70 -0.75
N ALA A 69 7.67 -9.91 0.42
CA ALA A 69 6.78 -11.03 0.69
C ALA A 69 5.38 -10.82 0.10
N TYR A 70 4.98 -9.58 -0.23
CA TYR A 70 3.64 -9.26 -0.76
C TYR A 70 3.24 -10.10 -1.98
N PRO A 71 4.10 -10.27 -3.01
CA PRO A 71 3.81 -11.18 -4.11
C PRO A 71 3.49 -12.61 -3.66
N LEU A 72 4.18 -13.15 -2.65
CA LEU A 72 4.07 -14.57 -2.28
C LEU A 72 2.64 -14.99 -1.89
N TYR A 73 1.87 -14.11 -1.24
CA TYR A 73 0.49 -14.40 -0.84
C TYR A 73 -0.57 -13.73 -1.73
N THR A 74 -0.14 -12.94 -2.71
CA THR A 74 -1.00 -12.35 -3.76
C THR A 74 -0.84 -13.02 -5.12
N LEU A 75 0.13 -13.94 -5.26
CA LEU A 75 0.30 -14.83 -6.41
C LEU A 75 -1.05 -15.48 -6.76
N GLY A 76 -1.46 -15.32 -8.02
CA GLY A 76 -2.77 -15.77 -8.51
C GLY A 76 -3.93 -14.79 -8.28
N PHE A 77 -3.66 -13.49 -8.13
CA PHE A 77 -4.66 -12.41 -8.10
C PHE A 77 -5.73 -12.56 -7.01
N LYS A 78 -5.33 -13.07 -5.83
CA LYS A 78 -6.25 -13.23 -4.71
C LYS A 78 -6.51 -11.88 -4.04
N LEU A 79 -7.60 -11.22 -4.46
CA LEU A 79 -7.98 -9.87 -4.00
C LEU A 79 -8.17 -9.77 -2.48
N VAL A 80 -8.87 -10.73 -1.87
CA VAL A 80 -9.16 -10.69 -0.42
C VAL A 80 -7.90 -10.84 0.45
N PRO A 81 -7.00 -11.82 0.22
CA PRO A 81 -5.68 -11.85 0.85
C PRO A 81 -4.85 -10.60 0.62
N GLY A 82 -4.91 -10.00 -0.59
CA GLY A 82 -4.24 -8.74 -0.89
C GLY A 82 -4.73 -7.59 -0.01
N LEU A 83 -6.05 -7.47 0.18
CA LEU A 83 -6.64 -6.47 1.07
C LEU A 83 -6.19 -6.66 2.52
N VAL A 84 -6.24 -7.89 3.04
CA VAL A 84 -5.79 -8.19 4.41
C VAL A 84 -4.31 -7.86 4.57
N GLY A 85 -3.49 -8.20 3.57
CA GLY A 85 -2.06 -7.85 3.54
C GLY A 85 -1.83 -6.35 3.58
N ASN A 86 -2.56 -5.57 2.79
CA ASN A 86 -2.47 -4.11 2.78
C ASN A 86 -2.84 -3.50 4.14
N LEU A 87 -3.92 -3.96 4.78
CA LEU A 87 -4.34 -3.47 6.09
C LEU A 87 -3.31 -3.78 7.17
N PHE A 88 -2.79 -5.01 7.20
CA PHE A 88 -1.73 -5.40 8.11
C PHE A 88 -0.47 -4.56 7.88
N TYR A 89 -0.08 -4.38 6.62
CA TYR A 89 1.08 -3.58 6.23
C TYR A 89 0.92 -2.12 6.63
N ALA A 90 -0.27 -1.53 6.48
CA ALA A 90 -0.56 -0.16 6.88
C ALA A 90 -0.38 0.05 8.41
N VAL A 91 -0.89 -0.87 9.22
CA VAL A 91 -0.73 -0.84 10.68
C VAL A 91 0.73 -0.99 11.08
N LEU A 92 1.44 -1.94 10.47
CA LEU A 92 2.87 -2.15 10.69
C LEU A 92 3.68 -0.91 10.32
N LEU A 93 3.42 -0.34 9.14
CA LEU A 93 4.08 0.87 8.65
C LEU A 93 3.86 2.04 9.60
N LEU A 94 2.62 2.29 10.05
CA LEU A 94 2.31 3.38 10.97
C LEU A 94 3.07 3.22 12.29
N TYR A 95 3.09 2.00 12.85
CA TYR A 95 3.88 1.71 14.04
C TYR A 95 5.36 2.00 13.82
N ILE A 96 5.95 1.56 12.71
CA ILE A 96 7.36 1.77 12.38
C ILE A 96 7.66 3.27 12.21
N ILE A 97 6.81 4.01 11.48
CA ILE A 97 6.95 5.46 11.31
C ILE A 97 7.01 6.14 12.68
N ILE A 98 6.11 5.81 13.61
CA ILE A 98 6.10 6.39 14.95
C ILE A 98 7.42 6.10 15.70
N GLN A 99 7.92 4.86 15.66
CA GLN A 99 9.17 4.50 16.33
C GLN A 99 10.39 5.20 15.69
N VAL A 100 10.47 5.20 14.36
CA VAL A 100 11.55 5.85 13.62
C VAL A 100 11.51 7.36 13.85
N TYR A 101 10.32 7.98 13.86
CA TYR A 101 10.15 9.43 14.04
C TYR A 101 10.63 9.88 15.42
N ARG A 102 10.33 9.10 16.47
CA ARG A 102 10.80 9.38 17.83
C ARG A 102 12.33 9.37 17.96
N LYS A 103 13.02 8.62 17.08
CA LYS A 103 14.48 8.51 17.08
C LYS A 103 15.15 9.48 16.13
N LEU A 104 14.72 9.51 14.87
CA LEU A 104 15.30 10.30 13.79
C LEU A 104 14.21 10.70 12.80
N PRO A 105 13.57 11.87 12.99
CA PRO A 105 12.48 12.35 12.13
C PRO A 105 12.81 12.33 10.62
N PRO A 106 14.00 12.74 10.15
CA PRO A 106 14.35 12.67 8.73
C PRO A 106 14.23 11.27 8.11
N ALA A 107 14.58 10.22 8.87
CA ALA A 107 14.42 8.85 8.40
C ALA A 107 12.95 8.45 8.29
N ALA A 108 12.10 8.90 9.22
CA ALA A 108 10.67 8.61 9.19
C ALA A 108 9.95 9.29 8.01
N TRP A 109 10.36 10.50 7.62
CA TRP A 109 9.79 11.20 6.47
C TRP A 109 9.94 10.40 5.16
N LEU A 110 11.03 9.64 5.01
CA LEU A 110 11.25 8.76 3.86
C LEU A 110 10.27 7.58 3.81
N LEU A 111 9.64 7.22 4.93
CA LEU A 111 8.67 6.13 4.99
C LEU A 111 7.24 6.58 4.69
N ILE A 112 6.94 7.88 4.71
CA ILE A 112 5.59 8.40 4.48
C ILE A 112 5.06 8.12 3.06
N PRO A 113 5.85 8.25 1.98
CA PRO A 113 5.38 7.90 0.63
C PRO A 113 4.86 6.47 0.51
N ILE A 114 5.37 5.55 1.34
CA ILE A 114 4.91 4.16 1.41
C ILE A 114 3.46 4.11 1.90
N GLY A 115 3.11 4.93 2.89
CA GLY A 115 1.75 4.98 3.44
C GLY A 115 0.75 5.56 2.46
N VAL A 116 1.17 6.57 1.69
CA VAL A 116 0.37 7.12 0.60
C VAL A 116 0.09 6.05 -0.45
N TRP A 117 1.13 5.32 -0.88
CA TRP A 117 0.98 4.24 -1.85
C TRP A 117 0.06 3.13 -1.36
N ILE A 118 0.26 2.63 -0.15
CA ILE A 118 -0.58 1.57 0.43
C ILE A 118 -2.04 2.02 0.55
N THR A 119 -2.29 3.29 0.84
CA THR A 119 -3.66 3.83 0.87
C THR A 119 -4.30 3.77 -0.51
N ILE A 120 -3.59 4.23 -1.55
CA ILE A 120 -4.06 4.18 -2.95
C ILE A 120 -4.31 2.72 -3.38
N ALA A 121 -3.36 1.83 -3.11
CA ALA A 121 -3.46 0.41 -3.44
C ALA A 121 -4.63 -0.28 -2.71
N THR A 122 -4.90 0.10 -1.46
CA THR A 122 -6.04 -0.41 -0.68
C THR A 122 -7.37 0.00 -1.31
N VAL A 123 -7.52 1.28 -1.68
CA VAL A 123 -8.72 1.78 -2.36
C VAL A 123 -8.93 1.05 -3.69
N TYR A 124 -7.86 0.85 -4.46
CA TYR A 124 -7.91 0.12 -5.73
C TYR A 124 -8.39 -1.32 -5.56
N VAL A 125 -7.80 -2.07 -4.61
CA VAL A 125 -8.20 -3.46 -4.34
C VAL A 125 -9.64 -3.55 -3.83
N ILE A 126 -10.09 -2.61 -2.98
CA ILE A 126 -11.49 -2.56 -2.54
C ILE A 126 -12.43 -2.37 -3.73
N ALA A 127 -12.11 -1.44 -4.64
CA ALA A 127 -12.92 -1.22 -5.84
C ALA A 127 -12.97 -2.48 -6.72
N GLN A 128 -11.84 -3.19 -6.90
CA GLN A 128 -11.79 -4.45 -7.65
C GLN A 128 -12.62 -5.56 -6.99
N ILE A 129 -12.62 -5.63 -5.65
CA ILE A 129 -13.44 -6.58 -4.90
C ILE A 129 -14.92 -6.30 -5.13
N ILE A 130 -15.34 -5.03 -4.98
CA ILE A 130 -16.74 -4.64 -5.17
C ILE A 130 -17.20 -4.98 -6.60
N ASP A 131 -16.45 -4.56 -7.61
CA ASP A 131 -16.75 -4.83 -9.02
C ASP A 131 -16.88 -6.33 -9.31
N LYS A 132 -15.94 -7.14 -8.80
CA LYS A 132 -15.97 -8.61 -8.94
C LYS A 132 -17.26 -9.22 -8.37
N TYR A 133 -17.69 -8.77 -7.19
CA TYR A 133 -18.90 -9.31 -6.56
C TYR A 133 -20.18 -8.85 -7.25
N THR A 134 -20.22 -7.62 -7.78
CA THR A 134 -21.41 -7.12 -8.49
C THR A 134 -21.57 -7.70 -9.90
N GLN A 135 -20.48 -8.08 -10.58
CA GLN A 135 -20.57 -8.79 -11.87
C GLN A 135 -20.92 -10.28 -11.73
N SER A 136 -20.83 -10.84 -10.51
CA SER A 136 -21.06 -12.26 -10.24
C SER A 136 -22.45 -12.59 -9.65
N GLY A 137 -23.28 -11.57 -9.39
CA GLY A 137 -24.66 -11.69 -8.92
C GLY A 137 -25.65 -11.35 -10.02
#